data_AF-A0A2L2N091-F1
#
_entry.id   AF-A0A2L2N091-F1
#
_cell.length_a   1.000
_cell.length_b   1.000
_cell.length_c   1.000
_cell.angle_alpha   90.00
_cell.angle_beta   90.00
_cell.angle_gamma   90.00
#
_symmetry.space_group_name_H-M   'P 1'
#
loop_
_entity.id
_entity.type
_entity.pdbx_description
1 polymer ?
#
loop_
_entity_poly.entity_id
_entity_poly.type
_entity_poly.pdbx_seq_one_letter_code
_entity_poly.pdbx_strand_id
1 'polypeptide(L)' 'MSDNIKPVELSAEELDNVAGGAFSFVIADNYNALDRQAGGTVLGPNGGIGSSTVQQTTVSHQSLEEIKATGFFPSTLES' A
#
# COMPACT_ATOMS: atom_id res chain seq x y z
N MET A 1 40.55 -12.61 -37.82
CA MET A 1 39.86 -13.77 -37.23
C MET A 1 38.45 -13.32 -36.91
N SER A 2 37.43 -14.00 -37.42
CA SER A 2 36.04 -13.78 -37.04
C SER A 2 35.78 -14.67 -35.83
N ASP A 3 35.64 -14.08 -34.64
CA ASP A 3 35.32 -14.85 -33.44
C ASP A 3 33.91 -15.42 -33.57
N ASN A 4 33.86 -16.74 -33.75
CA ASN A 4 32.63 -17.52 -33.81
C ASN A 4 32.13 -17.73 -32.38
N ILE A 5 31.58 -16.68 -31.77
CA ILE A 5 30.95 -16.78 -30.45
C ILE A 5 29.64 -17.53 -30.62
N LYS A 6 29.67 -18.83 -30.29
CA LYS A 6 28.45 -19.62 -30.11
C LYS A 6 27.81 -19.25 -28.77
N PRO A 7 26.48 -19.16 -28.66
CA PRO A 7 25.82 -18.97 -27.38
C PRO A 7 26.21 -20.13 -26.45
N VAL A 8 26.73 -19.79 -25.26
CA VAL A 8 26.99 -20.78 -24.21
C VAL A 8 25.70 -20.93 -23.42
N GLU A 9 25.21 -22.16 -23.28
CA GLU A 9 24.06 -22.43 -22.41
C GLU A 9 24.53 -22.42 -20.95
N LEU A 10 23.82 -21.65 -20.13
CA LEU A 10 24.06 -21.53 -18.70
C LEU A 10 23.22 -22.56 -17.95
N SER A 11 23.76 -23.12 -16.87
CA SER A 11 22.99 -23.93 -15.93
C SER A 11 21.94 -23.08 -15.20
N ALA A 12 20.93 -23.72 -14.58
CA ALA A 12 19.89 -23.01 -13.82
C ALA A 12 20.47 -22.16 -12.67
N GLU A 13 21.56 -22.62 -12.05
CA GLU A 13 22.26 -21.89 -10.99
C GLU A 13 23.07 -20.70 -11.54
N GLU A 14 23.72 -20.86 -12.68
CA GLU A 14 24.39 -19.75 -13.37
C GLU A 14 23.40 -18.72 -13.91
N LEU A 15 22.22 -19.15 -14.34
CA LEU A 15 21.11 -18.27 -14.72
C LEU A 15 20.60 -17.47 -13.54
N ASP A 16 20.46 -18.05 -12.35
CA ASP A 16 20.05 -17.33 -11.14
C ASP A 16 21.10 -16.32 -10.69
N ASN A 17 22.38 -16.69 -10.77
CA ASN A 17 23.51 -15.80 -10.48
C ASN A 17 23.63 -14.64 -11.48
N VAL A 18 23.38 -14.88 -12.78
CA VAL A 18 23.34 -13.83 -13.81
C VAL A 18 22.08 -12.98 -13.69
N ALA A 19 20.95 -13.59 -13.33
CA ALA A 19 19.68 -12.92 -13.13
C ALA A 19 19.52 -12.29 -11.74
N GLY A 20 20.58 -12.27 -10.91
CA GLY A 20 20.66 -11.50 -9.66
C GLY A 20 19.66 -11.90 -8.58
N GLY A 21 19.07 -13.10 -8.64
CA GLY A 21 18.04 -13.54 -7.70
C GLY A 21 16.71 -12.77 -7.79
N ALA A 22 15.69 -13.27 -7.11
CA ALA A 22 14.36 -12.65 -7.02
C ALA A 22 14.06 -12.20 -5.59
N PHE A 23 13.49 -11.00 -5.43
CA PHE A 23 13.02 -10.52 -4.14
C PHE A 23 11.59 -9.95 -4.22
N SER A 24 10.94 -9.90 -3.06
CA SER A 24 9.61 -9.33 -2.88
C SER A 24 9.58 -8.53 -1.58
N PHE A 25 9.14 -7.28 -1.65
CA PHE A 25 8.85 -6.44 -0.48
C PHE A 25 7.37 -6.09 -0.46
N VAL A 26 6.77 -6.10 0.73
CA VAL A 26 5.38 -5.74 0.93
C VAL A 26 5.32 -4.52 1.86
N ILE A 27 4.70 -3.45 1.40
CA ILE A 27 4.39 -2.24 2.14
C ILE A 27 2.90 -2.29 2.42
N ALA A 28 2.48 -2.16 3.67
CA ALA A 28 1.07 -2.15 4.03
C ALA A 28 0.78 -0.97 4.97
N ASP A 29 -0.34 -0.29 4.76
CA ASP A 29 -0.85 0.75 5.63
C ASP A 29 -2.36 0.56 5.91
N ASN A 30 -2.81 1.17 7.00
CA ASN A 30 -4.17 1.14 7.50
C ASN A 30 -4.48 2.44 8.27
N TYR A 31 -5.72 2.89 8.26
CA TYR A 31 -6.31 4.15 8.70
C TYR A 31 -7.81 3.83 8.81
N ASN A 32 -8.59 4.41 9.75
CA ASN A 32 -10.05 4.07 9.92
C ASN A 32 -11.08 5.21 10.05
N ALA A 33 -12.21 5.12 9.28
CA ALA A 33 -13.24 6.15 8.97
C ALA A 33 -14.59 5.86 9.58
N LEU A 34 -15.23 6.88 10.12
CA LEU A 34 -16.48 6.80 10.84
C LEU A 34 -17.05 8.21 11.07
N ASP A 35 -18.06 8.58 10.30
CA ASP A 35 -18.84 9.79 10.54
C ASP A 35 -20.09 9.48 11.37
N ARG A 36 -20.30 10.23 12.46
CA ARG A 36 -21.38 10.09 13.43
C ARG A 36 -22.08 11.42 13.56
N GLN A 37 -23.39 11.43 13.37
CA GLN A 37 -24.20 12.61 13.58
C GLN A 37 -25.22 12.32 14.67
N ALA A 38 -25.43 13.24 15.60
CA ALA A 38 -26.51 13.19 16.56
C ALA A 38 -27.25 14.52 16.57
N GLY A 39 -28.55 14.50 16.80
CA GLY A 39 -29.34 15.71 16.84
C GLY A 39 -30.58 15.54 17.70
N GLY A 40 -31.11 16.66 18.15
CA GLY A 40 -32.30 16.70 18.97
C GLY A 40 -33.13 17.93 18.65
N THR A 41 -34.45 17.75 18.69
CA THR A 41 -35.43 18.83 18.57
C THR A 41 -36.24 18.89 19.84
N VAL A 42 -36.34 20.09 20.43
CA VAL A 42 -37.10 20.36 21.64
C VAL A 42 -38.32 21.20 21.26
N LEU A 43 -39.50 20.71 21.60
CA LEU A 43 -40.76 21.45 21.47
C LEU A 43 -41.07 22.11 22.82
N GLY A 44 -41.07 23.44 22.84
CA GLY A 44 -41.39 24.24 24.01
C GLY A 44 -42.91 24.28 24.26
N PRO A 45 -43.35 24.44 25.52
CA PRO A 45 -44.75 24.39 25.91
C PRO A 45 -45.63 25.50 25.30
N ASN A 46 -45.02 26.56 24.78
CA ASN A 46 -45.72 27.70 24.14
C ASN A 46 -45.50 27.75 22.61
N GLY A 47 -45.17 26.62 21.97
CA GLY A 47 -45.06 26.50 20.51
C GLY A 47 -43.70 26.86 19.91
N GLY A 48 -42.70 27.19 20.72
CA GLY A 48 -41.32 27.39 20.25
C GLY A 48 -40.63 26.07 19.92
N ILE A 49 -39.90 26.00 18.81
CA ILE A 49 -39.11 24.82 18.42
C ILE A 49 -37.63 25.17 18.46
N GLY A 50 -36.86 24.45 19.26
CA GLY A 50 -35.39 24.50 19.25
C GLY A 50 -34.81 23.22 18.65
N SER A 51 -33.74 23.32 17.89
CA SER A 51 -33.05 22.14 17.35
C SER A 51 -31.54 22.29 17.50
N SER A 52 -30.86 21.18 17.76
CA SER A 52 -29.41 21.10 17.84
C SER A 52 -28.93 19.85 17.10
N THR A 53 -27.82 20.00 16.39
CA THR A 53 -27.15 18.91 15.68
C THR A 53 -25.66 18.94 16.01
N VAL A 54 -25.07 17.76 16.10
CA VAL A 54 -23.64 17.51 16.25
C VAL A 54 -23.23 16.48 15.21
N GLN A 55 -22.04 16.64 14.65
CA GLN A 55 -21.43 15.72 13.68
C GLN A 55 -20.00 15.42 14.14
N GLN A 56 -19.54 14.20 13.89
CA GLN A 56 -18.27 13.65 14.31
C GLN A 56 -17.73 12.74 13.21
N THR A 57 -16.75 13.20 12.43
CA THR A 57 -16.08 12.40 11.41
C THR A 57 -14.84 11.67 11.96
N THR A 58 -14.54 10.51 11.41
CA THR A 58 -13.37 9.65 11.64
C THR A 58 -12.95 9.21 10.22
N VAL A 59 -11.67 8.94 9.88
CA VAL A 59 -11.28 8.61 8.46
C VAL A 59 -10.34 7.39 8.26
N SER A 60 -10.64 6.53 7.24
CA SER A 60 -10.13 5.17 6.92
C SER A 60 -9.40 5.09 5.62
N HIS A 61 -8.29 4.37 5.59
CA HIS A 61 -7.46 4.10 4.44
C HIS A 61 -6.76 2.78 4.71
N GLN A 62 -6.65 1.90 3.74
CA GLN A 62 -5.80 0.73 3.87
C GLN A 62 -5.12 0.59 2.54
N SER A 63 -3.80 0.48 2.54
CA SER A 63 -3.04 0.26 1.33
C SER A 63 -2.07 -0.91 1.51
N LEU A 64 -1.77 -1.55 0.39
CA LEU A 64 -0.89 -2.70 0.30
C LEU A 64 -0.18 -2.60 -1.05
N GLU A 65 1.11 -2.33 -1.02
CA GLU A 65 1.97 -2.26 -2.19
C GLU A 65 2.97 -3.42 -2.13
N GLU A 66 3.16 -4.09 -3.26
CA GLU A 66 4.14 -5.17 -3.37
C GLU A 66 5.14 -4.84 -4.47
N ILE A 67 6.42 -4.81 -4.09
CA ILE A 67 7.54 -4.59 -5.00
C ILE A 67 8.20 -5.93 -5.25
N LYS A 68 8.09 -6.44 -6.48
CA LYS A 68 8.81 -7.63 -6.95
C LYS A 68 9.88 -7.22 -7.93
N ALA A 69 11.09 -7.72 -7.75
CA ALA A 69 12.13 -7.57 -8.73
C ALA A 69 12.95 -8.85 -8.88
N THR A 70 13.50 -9.01 -10.07
CA THR A 70 14.46 -10.03 -10.45
C THR A 70 15.65 -9.28 -11.03
N GLY A 71 16.88 -9.58 -10.63
CA GLY A 71 18.06 -8.86 -11.12
C GLY A 71 18.87 -8.15 -10.05
N PHE A 72 19.75 -7.24 -10.52
CA PHE A 72 20.73 -6.48 -9.74
C PHE A 72 20.18 -5.91 -8.41
N PHE A 73 20.86 -6.23 -7.32
CA PHE A 73 20.63 -5.71 -5.98
C PHE A 73 21.01 -4.23 -5.89
N PRO A 74 20.07 -3.30 -5.64
CA PRO A 74 20.43 -1.94 -5.28
C PRO A 74 21.04 -1.96 -3.87
N SER A 75 22.33 -1.59 -3.76
CA SER A 75 23.11 -1.53 -2.52
C SER A 75 22.56 -0.55 -1.45
N THR A 76 21.50 0.18 -1.78
CA THR A 76 20.81 1.11 -0.88
C THR A 76 19.80 0.45 0.06
N LEU A 77 19.60 -0.86 -0.04
CA LEU A 77 18.69 -1.64 0.84
C LEU A 77 19.43 -2.60 1.77
N GLU A 78 20.76 -2.59 1.78
CA GLU A 78 21.56 -3.29 2.79
C GLU A 78 21.66 -2.40 4.05
N SER A 79 20.72 -2.57 4.99
CA SER A 79 20.84 -2.09 6.36
C SER A 79 20.22 -3.06 7.34
#